data_AF-A0A842RUF7-F1
#
_entry.id   AF-A0A842RUF7-F1
#
_cell.length_a   1.000
_cell.length_b   1.000
_cell.length_c   1.000
_cell.angle_alpha   90.00
_cell.angle_beta   90.00
_cell.angle_gamma   90.00
#
_symmetry.space_group_name_H-M   'P 1'
#
loop_
_entity.id
_entity.type
_entity.pdbx_description
1 polymer ?
#
loop_
_entity_poly.entity_id
_entity_poly.type
_entity_poly.pdbx_seq_one_letter_code
_entity_poly.pdbx_strand_id
1 'polypeptide(L)'
;MTLNSNQENVLSKASTNAVKENFARVIVNFNSNRWLRIKNRYAVDTIQKIHNDTFEGAKNYKNKEINEYIAASIILHCMDAWSYFGRAIGSLLNGDTKISRHLLYYSELRSGMSILASQGIGVFNNKHFIIHSRDRCKILTKLRTHDFVWLALNFWIDNLNASSILRETISLEEKSLDIWLDLFGIRSGTKDSILKKFLLSIGFDLQLFNNDHNARDEVSYRPTTIIGTSATNYKQILNEVKVCWQLCEPNLRFGLQRIDQLLLKRLLHITFKATHPDGRSHKQNSREFKNKINNMLIDLGLSNERTNWWQSYFEYDSSSEKVFSFIDGSKNIKEDKYVFGMLYRALLLLRISSAFCEEYTRDNSSLTKSDLDFWWPNIGSNSGLWGAFDDVSYFSDLWEDINLEIENLDLWISREDGEISQFGFQNDNHVSTLRLASFERACLWSLGI
;
A
#
# COMPACT_ATOMS: atom_id res chain seq x y z
N MET A 1 -1.67 24.05 2.14
CA MET A 1 -2.39 23.92 3.43
C MET A 1 -1.47 23.25 4.43
N THR A 2 -1.53 23.59 5.73
CA THR A 2 -0.73 22.96 6.80
C THR A 2 -1.61 22.69 8.01
N LEU A 3 -1.17 21.77 8.89
CA LEU A 3 -1.78 21.64 10.21
C LEU A 3 -1.40 22.86 11.06
N ASN A 4 -2.32 23.32 11.90
CA ASN A 4 -2.02 24.30 12.94
C ASN A 4 -1.55 23.61 14.23
N SER A 5 -0.90 24.36 15.11
CA SER A 5 -0.29 23.80 16.33
C SER A 5 -1.29 23.07 17.24
N ASN A 6 -2.56 23.48 17.26
CA ASN A 6 -3.57 22.76 18.02
C ASN A 6 -3.91 21.40 17.39
N GLN A 7 -4.01 21.33 16.06
CA GLN A 7 -4.24 20.08 15.34
C GLN A 7 -3.06 19.10 15.53
N GLU A 8 -1.83 19.58 15.43
CA GLU A 8 -0.61 18.81 15.69
C GLU A 8 -0.58 18.27 17.14
N ASN A 9 -0.90 19.12 18.12
CA ASN A 9 -0.98 18.73 19.54
C ASN A 9 -2.13 17.74 19.85
N VAL A 10 -3.17 17.68 19.02
CA VAL A 10 -4.18 16.62 19.16
C VAL A 10 -3.70 15.36 18.46
N LEU A 11 -3.17 15.42 17.24
CA LEU A 11 -2.63 14.26 16.53
C LEU A 11 -1.52 13.54 17.29
N SER A 12 -0.61 14.27 17.96
CA SER A 12 0.47 13.70 18.77
C SER A 12 -0.02 12.85 19.95
N LYS A 13 -1.31 12.91 20.28
CA LYS A 13 -1.94 12.16 21.37
C LYS A 13 -2.66 10.90 20.91
N ALA A 14 -2.62 10.57 19.61
CA ALA A 14 -3.11 9.31 19.09
C ALA A 14 -2.28 8.15 19.68
N SER A 15 -2.94 7.03 20.00
CA SER A 15 -2.30 5.93 20.74
C SER A 15 -2.46 4.60 20.01
N THR A 16 -1.36 4.09 19.45
CA THR A 16 -1.29 2.75 18.83
C THR A 16 -1.68 1.64 19.81
N ASN A 17 -1.20 1.71 21.06
CA ASN A 17 -1.58 0.73 22.09
C ASN A 17 -3.09 0.72 22.35
N ALA A 18 -3.72 1.89 22.43
CA ALA A 18 -5.17 1.95 22.58
C ALA A 18 -5.90 1.36 21.36
N VAL A 19 -5.35 1.52 20.15
CA VAL A 19 -5.93 0.89 18.94
C VAL A 19 -5.83 -0.63 19.03
N LYS A 20 -4.67 -1.19 19.42
CA LYS A 20 -4.50 -2.64 19.64
C LYS A 20 -5.54 -3.19 20.62
N GLU A 21 -5.77 -2.51 21.74
CA GLU A 21 -6.84 -2.89 22.68
C GLU A 21 -8.26 -2.81 22.11
N ASN A 22 -8.53 -1.86 21.21
CA ASN A 22 -9.82 -1.75 20.53
C ASN A 22 -9.96 -2.82 19.44
N PHE A 23 -8.88 -3.15 18.74
CA PHE A 23 -8.86 -4.21 17.74
C PHE A 23 -9.13 -5.57 18.37
N ALA A 24 -8.55 -5.86 19.54
CA ALA A 24 -8.90 -7.05 20.32
C ALA A 24 -10.40 -7.13 20.66
N ARG A 25 -11.08 -5.99 20.88
CA ARG A 25 -12.56 -5.96 21.06
C ARG A 25 -13.33 -6.17 19.75
N VAL A 26 -12.77 -5.71 18.64
CA VAL A 26 -13.34 -5.93 17.30
C VAL A 26 -13.34 -7.43 16.99
N ILE A 27 -12.23 -8.12 17.25
CA ILE A 27 -12.08 -9.58 17.05
C ILE A 27 -13.16 -10.38 17.77
N VAL A 28 -13.57 -9.99 18.98
CA VAL A 28 -14.65 -10.69 19.72
C VAL A 28 -15.95 -10.76 18.91
N ASN A 29 -16.21 -9.81 18.02
CA ASN A 29 -17.42 -9.80 17.18
C ASN A 29 -17.35 -10.80 16.02
N PHE A 30 -16.17 -11.35 15.70
CA PHE A 30 -15.98 -12.32 14.62
C PHE A 30 -16.74 -13.63 14.89
N ASN A 31 -16.86 -14.02 16.17
CA ASN A 31 -17.74 -15.11 16.62
C ASN A 31 -19.23 -14.91 16.24
N SER A 32 -19.62 -13.67 15.95
CA SER A 32 -20.96 -13.30 15.48
C SER A 32 -20.96 -12.89 14.01
N ASN A 33 -19.93 -13.28 13.25
CA ASN A 33 -19.77 -13.05 11.82
C ASN A 33 -19.82 -11.57 11.42
N ARG A 34 -19.18 -10.68 12.21
CA ARG A 34 -19.25 -9.22 12.02
C ARG A 34 -17.98 -8.50 12.46
N TRP A 35 -17.64 -7.43 11.73
CA TRP A 35 -16.60 -6.47 12.15
C TRP A 35 -17.00 -5.64 13.38
N LEU A 36 -18.25 -5.18 13.43
CA LEU A 36 -18.76 -4.34 14.51
C LEU A 36 -20.00 -4.98 15.12
N ARG A 37 -20.18 -4.79 16.43
CA ARG A 37 -21.41 -5.17 17.13
C ARG A 37 -22.64 -4.53 16.47
N ILE A 38 -23.76 -5.25 16.45
CA ILE A 38 -25.03 -4.82 15.84
C ILE A 38 -25.47 -3.44 16.32
N LYS A 39 -25.28 -3.17 17.62
CA LYS A 39 -25.67 -1.91 18.26
C LYS A 39 -24.62 -0.80 18.12
N ASN A 40 -23.52 -1.01 17.40
CA ASN A 40 -22.55 0.04 17.15
C ASN A 40 -23.23 1.13 16.32
N ARG A 41 -23.34 2.33 16.90
CA ARG A 41 -24.03 3.47 16.29
C ARG A 41 -23.48 3.76 14.90
N TYR A 42 -22.19 3.62 14.68
CA TYR A 42 -21.50 4.04 13.46
C TYR A 42 -21.29 2.92 12.45
N ALA A 43 -21.87 1.73 12.64
CA ALA A 43 -21.75 0.64 11.67
C ALA A 43 -22.49 0.92 10.33
N VAL A 44 -23.46 1.85 10.34
CA VAL A 44 -24.27 2.25 9.17
C VAL A 44 -24.41 3.77 9.19
N ASP A 45 -24.39 4.42 8.02
CA ASP A 45 -24.50 5.90 7.88
C ASP A 45 -23.49 6.67 8.75
N THR A 46 -22.27 6.14 8.85
CA THR A 46 -21.18 6.62 9.72
C THR A 46 -21.04 8.14 9.67
N ILE A 47 -20.94 8.71 8.47
CA ILE A 47 -20.71 10.15 8.26
C ILE A 47 -21.89 10.98 8.75
N GLN A 48 -23.12 10.58 8.44
CA GLN A 48 -24.31 11.31 8.87
C GLN A 48 -24.49 11.25 10.40
N LYS A 49 -24.21 10.09 11.00
CA LYS A 49 -24.30 9.93 12.46
C LYS A 49 -23.22 10.72 13.20
N ILE A 50 -21.98 10.71 12.70
CA ILE A 50 -20.91 11.57 13.23
C ILE A 50 -21.29 13.04 13.09
N HIS A 51 -21.82 13.44 11.94
CA HIS A 51 -22.29 14.81 11.73
C HIS A 51 -23.32 15.20 12.79
N ASN A 52 -24.35 14.37 12.99
CA ASN A 52 -25.40 14.63 13.98
C ASN A 52 -24.88 14.64 15.42
N ASP A 53 -23.94 13.74 15.75
CA ASP A 53 -23.37 13.63 17.10
C ASP A 53 -22.36 14.73 17.46
N THR A 54 -21.91 15.47 16.45
CA THR A 54 -20.92 16.55 16.55
C THR A 54 -21.46 17.91 16.11
N PHE A 55 -22.76 17.97 15.78
CA PHE A 55 -23.44 19.18 15.32
C PHE A 55 -23.40 20.27 16.41
N GLU A 56 -23.17 21.52 16.03
CA GLU A 56 -23.08 22.68 16.94
C GLU A 56 -22.16 22.51 18.17
N GLY A 57 -21.14 21.65 18.06
CA GLY A 57 -20.20 21.40 19.17
C GLY A 57 -20.70 20.40 20.20
N ALA A 58 -21.82 19.73 19.94
CA ALA A 58 -22.27 18.58 20.72
C ALA A 58 -21.17 17.51 20.81
N LYS A 59 -21.09 16.86 21.97
CA LYS A 59 -20.19 15.72 22.22
C LYS A 59 -21.00 14.46 22.50
N ASN A 60 -22.02 14.22 21.68
CA ASN A 60 -22.94 13.09 21.84
C ASN A 60 -22.37 11.79 21.27
N TYR A 61 -21.21 11.87 20.62
CA TYR A 61 -20.54 10.75 20.02
C TYR A 61 -20.13 9.68 21.04
N LYS A 62 -20.38 8.42 20.71
CA LYS A 62 -20.03 7.25 21.52
C LYS A 62 -18.58 6.86 21.33
N ASN A 63 -17.70 7.30 22.23
CA ASN A 63 -16.24 7.08 22.16
C ASN A 63 -15.86 5.62 21.84
N LYS A 64 -16.39 4.66 22.60
CA LYS A 64 -16.11 3.23 22.41
C LYS A 64 -16.46 2.75 20.99
N GLU A 65 -17.58 3.20 20.44
CA GLU A 65 -18.08 2.77 19.14
C GLU A 65 -17.30 3.39 17.99
N ILE A 66 -16.85 4.64 18.13
CA ILE A 66 -15.90 5.27 17.20
C ILE A 66 -14.58 4.52 17.24
N ASN A 67 -14.06 4.21 18.42
CA ASN A 67 -12.78 3.52 18.53
C ASN A 67 -12.82 2.11 17.92
N GLU A 68 -13.91 1.34 18.16
CA GLU A 68 -14.15 0.05 17.51
C GLU A 68 -14.22 0.21 15.98
N TYR A 69 -14.91 1.24 15.48
CA TYR A 69 -14.99 1.53 14.05
C TYR A 69 -13.60 1.81 13.46
N ILE A 70 -12.81 2.68 14.09
CA ILE A 70 -11.46 3.03 13.63
C ILE A 70 -10.58 1.78 13.61
N ALA A 71 -10.62 0.95 14.66
CA ALA A 71 -9.85 -0.30 14.71
C ALA A 71 -10.27 -1.27 13.60
N ALA A 72 -11.57 -1.47 13.36
CA ALA A 72 -12.05 -2.31 12.26
C ALA A 72 -11.65 -1.75 10.87
N SER A 73 -11.55 -0.43 10.75
CA SER A 73 -11.23 0.23 9.48
C SER A 73 -9.80 0.01 8.97
N ILE A 74 -8.89 -0.52 9.81
CA ILE A 74 -7.50 -0.85 9.42
C ILE A 74 -7.52 -1.83 8.24
N ILE A 75 -8.05 -3.04 8.47
CA ILE A 75 -8.11 -4.09 7.44
C ILE A 75 -9.05 -3.70 6.31
N LEU A 76 -10.20 -3.09 6.63
CA LEU A 76 -11.20 -2.72 5.62
C LEU A 76 -10.69 -1.67 4.63
N HIS A 77 -9.98 -0.62 5.10
CA HIS A 77 -9.37 0.35 4.20
C HIS A 77 -8.21 -0.24 3.41
N CYS A 78 -7.43 -1.15 3.99
CA CYS A 78 -6.38 -1.86 3.23
C CYS A 78 -6.99 -2.67 2.09
N MET A 79 -8.06 -3.42 2.36
CA MET A 79 -8.77 -4.21 1.35
C MET A 79 -9.36 -3.31 0.25
N ASP A 80 -10.02 -2.21 0.64
CA ASP A 80 -10.54 -1.22 -0.31
C ASP A 80 -9.40 -0.69 -1.21
N ALA A 81 -8.23 -0.41 -0.64
CA ALA A 81 -7.09 0.10 -1.38
C ALA A 81 -6.62 -0.87 -2.48
N TRP A 82 -6.43 -2.14 -2.14
CA TRP A 82 -6.10 -3.18 -3.12
C TRP A 82 -7.18 -3.33 -4.19
N SER A 83 -8.45 -3.16 -3.79
CA SER A 83 -9.60 -3.20 -4.69
C SER A 83 -9.61 -2.04 -5.69
N TYR A 84 -9.26 -0.82 -5.26
CA TYR A 84 -9.05 0.33 -6.16
C TYR A 84 -7.86 0.12 -7.09
N PHE A 85 -6.76 -0.47 -6.59
CA PHE A 85 -5.59 -0.79 -7.40
C PHE A 85 -5.90 -1.79 -8.51
N GLY A 86 -6.62 -2.87 -8.19
CA GLY A 86 -7.07 -3.86 -9.17
C GLY A 86 -7.94 -3.24 -10.28
N ARG A 87 -8.92 -2.40 -9.89
CA ARG A 87 -9.74 -1.64 -10.86
C ARG A 87 -8.91 -0.66 -11.69
N ALA A 88 -7.85 -0.07 -11.12
CA ALA A 88 -6.95 0.80 -11.84
C ALA A 88 -6.15 0.03 -12.91
N ILE A 89 -5.72 -1.20 -12.60
CA ILE A 89 -5.12 -2.12 -13.57
C ILE A 89 -6.12 -2.50 -14.65
N GLY A 90 -7.34 -2.88 -14.28
CA GLY A 90 -8.40 -3.16 -15.26
C GLY A 90 -8.67 -1.99 -16.20
N SER A 91 -8.63 -0.75 -15.68
CA SER A 91 -8.76 0.45 -16.50
C SER A 91 -7.58 0.63 -17.46
N LEU A 92 -6.34 0.36 -17.02
CA LEU A 92 -5.16 0.38 -17.90
C LEU A 92 -5.22 -0.68 -19.00
N LEU A 93 -5.60 -1.90 -18.65
CA LEU A 93 -5.75 -3.00 -19.62
C LEU A 93 -6.85 -2.69 -20.65
N ASN A 94 -7.81 -1.85 -20.28
CA ASN A 94 -8.84 -1.30 -21.18
C ASN A 94 -8.45 0.02 -21.86
N GLY A 95 -7.19 0.47 -21.73
CA GLY A 95 -6.67 1.67 -22.39
C GLY A 95 -7.06 3.00 -21.74
N ASP A 96 -7.79 2.98 -20.62
CA ASP A 96 -8.21 4.19 -19.92
C ASP A 96 -7.21 4.58 -18.82
N THR A 97 -6.17 5.30 -19.25
CA THR A 97 -5.14 5.81 -18.35
C THR A 97 -5.65 6.90 -17.40
N LYS A 98 -6.69 7.65 -17.78
CA LYS A 98 -7.24 8.74 -16.96
C LYS A 98 -8.02 8.18 -15.78
N ILE A 99 -8.93 7.24 -16.03
CA ILE A 99 -9.65 6.52 -14.97
C ILE A 99 -8.66 5.74 -14.11
N SER A 100 -7.65 5.09 -14.71
CA SER A 100 -6.62 4.40 -13.92
C SER A 100 -5.93 5.31 -12.92
N ARG A 101 -5.46 6.50 -13.34
CA ARG A 101 -4.82 7.47 -12.44
C ARG A 101 -5.75 7.87 -11.29
N HIS A 102 -7.02 8.10 -11.58
CA HIS A 102 -8.02 8.41 -10.57
C HIS A 102 -8.16 7.27 -9.55
N LEU A 103 -8.23 6.02 -10.01
CA LEU A 103 -8.35 4.85 -9.13
C LEU A 103 -7.06 4.58 -8.34
N LEU A 104 -5.87 4.77 -8.94
CA LEU A 104 -4.59 4.70 -8.22
C LEU A 104 -4.52 5.73 -7.09
N TYR A 105 -5.00 6.95 -7.33
CA TYR A 105 -5.11 7.96 -6.29
C TYR A 105 -6.02 7.53 -5.13
N TYR A 106 -7.16 6.90 -5.43
CA TYR A 106 -8.04 6.34 -4.38
C TYR A 106 -7.42 5.14 -3.67
N SER A 107 -6.65 4.31 -4.37
CA SER A 107 -5.84 3.26 -3.75
C SER A 107 -4.88 3.86 -2.72
N GLU A 108 -4.11 4.88 -3.09
CA GLU A 108 -3.22 5.56 -2.14
C GLU A 108 -3.97 6.18 -0.97
N LEU A 109 -5.13 6.80 -1.22
CA LEU A 109 -5.93 7.44 -0.18
C LEU A 109 -6.40 6.42 0.85
N ARG A 110 -6.87 5.26 0.39
CA ARG A 110 -7.33 4.17 1.26
C ARG A 110 -6.18 3.50 2.01
N SER A 111 -5.03 3.28 1.36
CA SER A 111 -3.82 2.84 2.05
C SER A 111 -3.41 3.82 3.14
N GLY A 112 -3.45 5.12 2.84
CA GLY A 112 -3.20 6.19 3.79
C GLY A 112 -4.15 6.17 4.99
N MET A 113 -5.45 5.98 4.74
CA MET A 113 -6.45 5.87 5.81
C MET A 113 -6.25 4.60 6.67
N SER A 114 -5.86 3.49 6.07
CA SER A 114 -5.51 2.25 6.80
C SER A 114 -4.32 2.46 7.73
N ILE A 115 -3.23 3.06 7.21
CA ILE A 115 -2.06 3.43 8.01
C ILE A 115 -2.47 4.37 9.14
N LEU A 116 -3.21 5.44 8.86
CA LEU A 116 -3.67 6.37 9.89
C LEU A 116 -4.55 5.69 10.95
N ALA A 117 -5.45 4.80 10.55
CA ALA A 117 -6.30 4.05 11.47
C ALA A 117 -5.48 3.14 12.40
N SER A 118 -4.41 2.52 11.88
CA SER A 118 -3.49 1.71 12.68
C SER A 118 -2.71 2.54 13.71
N GLN A 119 -2.66 3.85 13.52
CA GLN A 119 -2.06 4.82 14.46
C GLN A 119 -3.11 5.51 15.33
N GLY A 120 -4.38 5.11 15.21
CA GLY A 120 -5.49 5.64 15.99
C GLY A 120 -6.05 6.95 15.47
N ILE A 121 -5.86 7.25 14.19
CA ILE A 121 -6.40 8.43 13.52
C ILE A 121 -7.53 7.99 12.59
N GLY A 122 -8.77 8.34 12.93
CA GLY A 122 -9.97 8.06 12.16
C GLY A 122 -10.36 9.21 11.24
N VAL A 123 -10.58 8.91 9.96
CA VAL A 123 -10.86 9.91 8.92
C VAL A 123 -12.35 9.88 8.53
N PHE A 124 -13.12 10.93 8.84
CA PHE A 124 -14.56 10.97 8.57
C PHE A 124 -15.01 12.28 7.92
N ASN A 125 -14.94 12.36 6.59
CA ASN A 125 -15.32 13.55 5.82
C ASN A 125 -14.59 14.83 6.29
N ASN A 126 -15.20 15.56 7.23
CA ASN A 126 -14.69 16.79 7.84
C ASN A 126 -14.76 16.79 9.39
N LYS A 127 -14.86 15.62 10.01
CA LYS A 127 -14.94 15.43 11.47
C LYS A 127 -14.06 14.24 11.86
N HIS A 128 -12.76 14.45 11.82
CA HIS A 128 -11.80 13.38 12.09
C HIS A 128 -11.72 13.10 13.60
N PHE A 129 -11.21 11.94 13.98
CA PHE A 129 -11.05 11.56 15.38
C PHE A 129 -9.67 10.99 15.62
N ILE A 130 -9.19 11.11 16.85
CA ILE A 130 -8.08 10.31 17.35
C ILE A 130 -8.53 9.42 18.50
N ILE A 131 -7.99 8.22 18.57
CA ILE A 131 -8.05 7.36 19.76
C ILE A 131 -6.97 7.85 20.71
N HIS A 132 -7.39 8.51 21.79
CA HIS A 132 -6.46 9.08 22.78
C HIS A 132 -6.05 8.05 23.83
N SER A 133 -7.01 7.24 24.27
CA SER A 133 -6.80 6.13 25.19
C SER A 133 -7.93 5.13 25.05
N ARG A 134 -7.89 4.04 25.82
CA ARG A 134 -9.03 3.12 25.96
C ARG A 134 -10.33 3.89 26.18
N ASP A 135 -11.33 3.58 25.35
CA ASP A 135 -12.68 4.16 25.36
C ASP A 135 -12.79 5.70 25.34
N ARG A 136 -11.73 6.42 24.94
CA ARG A 136 -11.74 7.88 24.77
C ARG A 136 -11.22 8.28 23.40
N CYS A 137 -12.02 9.04 22.66
CA CYS A 137 -11.59 9.69 21.42
C CYS A 137 -11.69 11.22 21.53
N LYS A 138 -10.88 11.91 20.74
CA LYS A 138 -10.96 13.37 20.58
C LYS A 138 -11.26 13.70 19.14
N ILE A 139 -12.20 14.62 18.93
CA ILE A 139 -12.50 15.13 17.61
C ILE A 139 -11.38 16.07 17.13
N LEU A 140 -11.12 16.03 15.84
CA LEU A 140 -10.05 16.74 15.16
C LEU A 140 -10.59 17.44 13.91
N THR A 141 -10.68 18.78 14.01
CA THR A 141 -10.83 19.79 12.93
C THR A 141 -11.92 19.57 11.84
N LYS A 142 -12.11 20.58 10.98
CA LYS A 142 -12.93 20.62 9.76
C LYS A 142 -12.06 20.66 8.49
N LEU A 143 -11.16 19.70 8.32
CA LEU A 143 -10.40 19.56 7.06
C LEU A 143 -11.17 18.65 6.10
N ARG A 144 -11.01 18.78 4.79
CA ARG A 144 -11.58 17.78 3.86
C ARG A 144 -10.77 16.49 3.96
N THR A 145 -11.38 15.36 3.60
CA THR A 145 -10.76 14.03 3.72
C THR A 145 -9.38 13.94 3.08
N HIS A 146 -9.26 14.37 1.83
CA HIS A 146 -8.00 14.28 1.07
C HIS A 146 -6.90 15.17 1.68
N ASP A 147 -7.24 16.42 2.01
CA ASP A 147 -6.32 17.35 2.71
C ASP A 147 -5.85 16.74 4.02
N PHE A 148 -6.78 16.20 4.81
CA PHE A 148 -6.48 15.66 6.12
C PHE A 148 -5.60 14.41 6.04
N VAL A 149 -5.89 13.46 5.13
CA VAL A 149 -5.08 12.25 5.00
C VAL A 149 -3.64 12.59 4.67
N TRP A 150 -3.40 13.46 3.68
CA TRP A 150 -2.03 13.89 3.35
C TRP A 150 -1.34 14.57 4.53
N LEU A 151 -2.01 15.53 5.17
CA LEU A 151 -1.44 16.29 6.28
C LEU A 151 -1.15 15.41 7.51
N ALA A 152 -2.06 14.50 7.84
CA ALA A 152 -1.91 13.58 8.95
C ALA A 152 -0.84 12.52 8.67
N LEU A 153 -0.74 12.00 7.44
CA LEU A 153 0.35 11.10 7.05
C LEU A 153 1.70 11.80 7.13
N ASN A 154 1.81 13.02 6.60
CA ASN A 154 3.04 13.80 6.68
C ASN A 154 3.44 14.05 8.14
N PHE A 155 2.48 14.45 8.98
CA PHE A 155 2.71 14.60 10.43
C PHE A 155 3.13 13.28 11.09
N TRP A 156 2.50 12.17 10.73
CA TRP A 156 2.84 10.86 11.27
C TRP A 156 4.25 10.42 10.85
N ILE A 157 4.61 10.56 9.56
CA ILE A 157 5.95 10.28 9.04
C ILE A 157 7.02 11.13 9.75
N ASP A 158 6.66 12.37 10.12
CA ASP A 158 7.55 13.28 10.83
C ASP A 158 7.80 12.90 12.30
N ASN A 159 6.96 12.03 12.89
CA ASN A 159 7.12 11.55 14.25
C ASN A 159 7.88 10.21 14.29
N LEU A 160 8.86 10.10 15.19
CA LEU A 160 9.87 9.02 15.28
C LEU A 160 9.30 7.59 15.46
N ASN A 161 8.02 7.43 15.79
CA ASN A 161 7.40 6.10 15.96
C ASN A 161 6.97 5.46 14.63
N ALA A 162 6.77 6.25 13.57
CA ALA A 162 6.36 5.73 12.26
C ALA A 162 7.44 4.86 11.62
N SER A 163 8.68 5.27 11.81
CA SER A 163 9.85 4.66 11.20
C SER A 163 10.25 3.36 11.91
N SER A 164 10.03 3.23 13.22
CA SER A 164 10.30 1.98 13.96
C SER A 164 9.36 0.86 13.53
N ILE A 165 8.05 1.13 13.44
CA ILE A 165 7.06 0.11 13.08
C ILE A 165 7.35 -0.48 11.69
N LEU A 166 7.65 0.37 10.71
CA LEU A 166 8.01 -0.08 9.36
C LEU A 166 9.28 -0.93 9.35
N ARG A 167 10.29 -0.54 10.13
CA ARG A 167 11.56 -1.27 10.22
C ARG A 167 11.42 -2.61 10.93
N GLU A 168 10.47 -2.74 11.84
CA GLU A 168 10.19 -3.97 12.60
C GLU A 168 9.26 -4.92 11.84
N THR A 169 8.31 -4.38 11.07
CA THR A 169 7.26 -5.18 10.41
C THR A 169 7.74 -5.80 9.10
N ILE A 170 8.56 -5.09 8.33
CA ILE A 170 9.14 -5.63 7.09
C ILE A 170 10.33 -6.52 7.45
N SER A 171 10.27 -7.78 7.04
CA SER A 171 11.32 -8.77 7.32
C SER A 171 11.76 -9.51 6.07
N LEU A 172 13.08 -9.70 5.95
CA LEU A 172 13.74 -10.40 4.86
C LEU A 172 14.73 -11.40 5.48
N GLU A 173 14.62 -12.68 5.11
CA GLU A 173 15.47 -13.75 5.68
C GLU A 173 15.36 -13.85 7.21
N GLU A 174 14.13 -13.71 7.76
CA GLU A 174 13.88 -13.68 9.21
C GLU A 174 14.57 -12.52 9.95
N LYS A 175 15.13 -11.54 9.21
CA LYS A 175 15.73 -10.32 9.76
C LYS A 175 14.85 -9.13 9.42
N SER A 176 14.53 -8.34 10.44
CA SER A 176 13.81 -7.09 10.24
C SER A 176 14.63 -6.12 9.39
N LEU A 177 13.95 -5.22 8.69
CA LEU A 177 14.58 -4.15 7.92
C LEU A 177 15.54 -3.32 8.80
N ASP A 178 15.27 -3.17 10.10
CA ASP A 178 16.18 -2.47 11.02
C ASP A 178 17.58 -3.11 11.06
N ILE A 179 17.64 -4.45 11.13
CA ILE A 179 18.88 -5.24 11.18
C ILE A 179 19.67 -5.04 9.88
N TRP A 180 19.01 -5.13 8.73
CA TRP A 180 19.64 -4.89 7.44
C TRP A 180 20.28 -3.49 7.37
N LEU A 181 19.55 -2.47 7.84
CA LEU A 181 20.05 -1.09 7.84
C LEU A 181 21.19 -0.87 8.85
N ASP A 182 21.17 -1.54 10.00
CA ASP A 182 22.29 -1.49 10.97
C ASP A 182 23.56 -2.11 10.40
N LEU A 183 23.44 -3.30 9.80
CA LEU A 183 24.57 -4.02 9.23
C LEU A 183 25.14 -3.33 7.98
N PHE A 184 24.34 -2.53 7.27
CA PHE A 184 24.84 -1.62 6.24
C PHE A 184 25.64 -0.42 6.80
N GLY A 185 25.64 -0.24 8.13
CA GLY A 185 26.37 0.81 8.84
C GLY A 185 25.60 2.13 8.99
N ILE A 186 24.26 2.08 9.05
CA ILE A 186 23.42 3.29 9.11
C ILE A 186 23.12 3.63 10.57
N ARG A 187 23.57 4.80 11.02
CA ARG A 187 23.23 5.32 12.36
C ARG A 187 21.72 5.56 12.49
N SER A 188 21.16 5.24 13.66
CA SER A 188 19.72 5.35 13.97
C SER A 188 19.06 6.66 13.49
N GLY A 189 19.57 7.83 13.86
CA GLY A 189 18.98 9.11 13.44
C GLY A 189 19.01 9.37 11.92
N THR A 190 19.94 8.73 11.20
CA THR A 190 19.99 8.78 9.74
C THR A 190 18.95 7.86 9.11
N LYS A 191 18.66 6.70 9.72
CA LYS A 191 17.61 5.78 9.27
C LYS A 191 16.25 6.49 9.20
N ASP A 192 15.90 7.24 10.25
CA ASP A 192 14.61 7.95 10.33
C ASP A 192 14.48 9.01 9.24
N SER A 193 15.51 9.83 9.04
CA SER A 193 15.52 10.87 8.01
C SER A 193 15.39 10.30 6.59
N ILE A 194 16.05 9.17 6.32
CA ILE A 194 15.99 8.50 5.01
C ILE A 194 14.63 7.86 4.78
N LEU A 195 14.11 7.14 5.77
CA LEU A 195 12.81 6.50 5.67
C LEU A 195 11.70 7.54 5.49
N LYS A 196 11.76 8.66 6.23
CA LYS A 196 10.87 9.81 6.00
C LYS A 196 10.93 10.30 4.56
N LYS A 197 12.12 10.56 4.02
CA LYS A 197 12.28 11.01 2.62
C LYS A 197 11.69 10.01 1.63
N PHE A 198 11.88 8.71 1.88
CA PHE A 198 11.33 7.64 1.05
C PHE A 198 9.80 7.61 1.12
N LEU A 199 9.21 7.62 2.32
CA LEU A 199 7.76 7.60 2.51
C LEU A 199 7.07 8.81 1.88
N LEU A 200 7.67 10.00 1.99
CA LEU A 200 7.17 11.21 1.32
C LEU A 200 7.29 11.12 -0.21
N SER A 201 8.28 10.38 -0.73
CA SER A 201 8.42 10.18 -2.17
C SER A 201 7.38 9.23 -2.75
N ILE A 202 6.93 8.24 -1.97
CA ILE A 202 5.86 7.31 -2.40
C ILE A 202 4.46 7.90 -2.17
N GLY A 203 4.24 8.69 -1.11
CA GLY A 203 2.95 9.37 -0.88
C GLY A 203 2.73 10.62 -1.75
N PHE A 204 3.57 10.84 -2.76
CA PHE A 204 3.63 12.07 -3.53
C PHE A 204 2.33 12.38 -4.28
N ASP A 205 1.65 11.37 -4.83
CA ASP A 205 0.47 11.62 -5.66
C ASP A 205 -0.74 12.05 -4.83
N LEU A 206 -0.85 11.60 -3.57
CA LEU A 206 -1.77 12.18 -2.58
C LEU A 206 -1.60 13.70 -2.46
N GLN A 207 -0.37 14.19 -2.43
CA GLN A 207 -0.09 15.63 -2.38
C GLN A 207 -0.47 16.33 -3.69
N LEU A 208 -0.08 15.75 -4.83
CA LEU A 208 -0.27 16.35 -6.15
C LEU A 208 -1.76 16.45 -6.51
N PHE A 209 -2.47 15.32 -6.49
CA PHE A 209 -3.91 15.27 -6.82
C PHE A 209 -4.77 16.00 -5.79
N ASN A 210 -4.32 16.09 -4.54
CA ASN A 210 -5.02 16.92 -3.56
C ASN A 210 -5.05 18.40 -3.99
N ASN A 211 -3.95 18.90 -4.53
CA ASN A 211 -3.85 20.27 -5.04
C ASN A 211 -4.44 20.44 -6.45
N ASP A 212 -4.62 19.35 -7.20
CA ASP A 212 -5.13 19.38 -8.56
C ASP A 212 -6.62 19.01 -8.64
N HIS A 213 -7.47 19.95 -8.23
CA HIS A 213 -8.92 19.88 -8.46
C HIS A 213 -9.25 19.69 -9.96
N ASN A 214 -8.45 20.26 -10.86
CA ASN A 214 -8.69 20.20 -12.30
C ASN A 214 -8.45 18.79 -12.86
N ALA A 215 -7.41 18.08 -12.41
CA ALA A 215 -7.15 16.71 -12.83
C ALA A 215 -8.25 15.74 -12.38
N ARG A 216 -8.83 15.95 -11.19
CA ARG A 216 -10.01 15.18 -10.74
C ARG A 216 -11.24 15.53 -11.57
N ASP A 217 -11.48 16.81 -11.80
CA ASP A 217 -12.62 17.26 -12.59
C ASP A 217 -12.52 16.86 -14.07
N GLU A 218 -11.30 16.70 -14.60
CA GLU A 218 -11.07 16.26 -15.97
C GLU A 218 -11.52 14.81 -16.21
N VAL A 219 -11.39 13.94 -15.20
CA VAL A 219 -11.82 12.54 -15.31
C VAL A 219 -13.28 12.35 -14.88
N SER A 220 -13.78 13.17 -13.95
CA SER A 220 -15.12 13.01 -13.37
C SER A 220 -16.23 13.86 -14.01
N TYR A 221 -15.92 15.04 -14.55
CA TYR A 221 -16.93 15.99 -15.05
C TYR A 221 -16.79 16.37 -16.52
N ARG A 222 -15.63 16.14 -17.15
CA ARG A 222 -15.38 16.50 -18.56
C ARG A 222 -15.37 15.25 -19.45
N PRO A 223 -15.94 15.33 -20.67
CA PRO A 223 -15.77 14.26 -21.65
C PRO A 223 -14.28 14.11 -22.00
N THR A 224 -13.72 12.94 -21.71
CA THR A 224 -12.28 12.68 -21.74
C THR A 224 -11.68 12.63 -23.15
N THR A 225 -12.52 12.42 -24.18
CA THR A 225 -12.15 12.25 -25.59
C THR A 225 -12.22 13.53 -26.43
N ILE A 226 -12.71 14.65 -25.87
CA ILE A 226 -12.71 15.96 -26.57
C ILE A 226 -11.27 16.43 -26.85
N ILE A 227 -10.36 16.15 -25.93
CA ILE A 227 -8.93 16.38 -26.09
C ILE A 227 -8.34 15.03 -26.48
N GLY A 228 -7.80 14.91 -27.70
CA GLY A 228 -7.23 13.67 -28.21
C GLY A 228 -6.27 13.03 -27.20
N THR A 229 -6.41 11.73 -26.96
CA THR A 229 -5.55 10.97 -26.05
C THR A 229 -4.32 10.49 -26.79
N SER A 230 -3.12 10.69 -26.23
CA SER A 230 -1.92 10.00 -26.68
C SER A 230 -2.09 8.49 -26.47
N ALA A 231 -1.83 7.71 -27.52
CA ALA A 231 -1.86 6.26 -27.43
C ALA A 231 -0.72 5.80 -26.49
N THR A 232 -1.08 5.16 -25.37
CA THR A 232 -0.09 4.55 -24.48
C THR A 232 0.36 3.23 -25.09
N ASN A 233 1.65 2.94 -25.04
CA ASN A 233 2.21 1.68 -25.55
C ASN A 233 1.61 0.49 -24.78
N TYR A 234 0.77 -0.31 -25.45
CA TYR A 234 0.03 -1.40 -24.79
C TYR A 234 0.96 -2.53 -24.33
N LYS A 235 2.00 -2.85 -25.10
CA LYS A 235 3.06 -3.78 -24.68
C LYS A 235 3.71 -3.34 -23.37
N GLN A 236 3.93 -2.02 -23.19
CA GLN A 236 4.45 -1.50 -21.94
C GLN A 236 3.45 -1.71 -20.80
N ILE A 237 2.15 -1.43 -21.00
CA ILE A 237 1.11 -1.69 -19.98
C ILE A 237 1.16 -3.15 -19.51
N LEU A 238 1.13 -4.10 -20.44
CA LEU A 238 1.16 -5.54 -20.12
C LEU A 238 2.41 -5.90 -19.31
N ASN A 239 3.57 -5.38 -19.69
CA ASN A 239 4.83 -5.61 -18.96
C ASN A 239 4.80 -5.03 -17.55
N GLU A 240 4.28 -3.80 -17.36
CA GLU A 240 4.23 -3.21 -16.02
C GLU A 240 3.19 -3.92 -15.13
N VAL A 241 2.06 -4.38 -15.68
CA VAL A 241 1.08 -5.22 -14.95
C VAL A 241 1.73 -6.52 -14.47
N LYS A 242 2.49 -7.18 -15.35
CA LYS A 242 3.26 -8.38 -14.99
C LYS A 242 4.23 -8.10 -13.84
N VAL A 243 4.99 -7.01 -13.92
CA VAL A 243 5.94 -6.63 -12.86
C VAL A 243 5.22 -6.40 -11.53
N CYS A 244 4.05 -5.74 -11.52
CA CYS A 244 3.27 -5.56 -10.30
C CYS A 244 2.88 -6.90 -9.66
N TRP A 245 2.40 -7.86 -10.44
CA TRP A 245 2.09 -9.20 -9.91
C TRP A 245 3.33 -9.94 -9.42
N GLN A 246 4.43 -9.89 -10.18
CA GLN A 246 5.70 -10.51 -9.77
C GLN A 246 6.23 -9.92 -8.47
N LEU A 247 6.00 -8.63 -8.19
CA LEU A 247 6.35 -8.01 -6.90
C LEU A 247 5.43 -8.47 -5.76
N CYS A 248 4.21 -8.91 -6.09
CA CYS A 248 3.20 -9.41 -5.16
C CYS A 248 3.21 -10.93 -4.95
N GLU A 249 4.14 -11.65 -5.58
CA GLU A 249 4.25 -13.11 -5.45
C GLU A 249 4.34 -13.52 -3.97
N PRO A 250 3.46 -14.41 -3.49
CA PRO A 250 3.48 -14.84 -2.10
C PRO A 250 4.68 -15.77 -1.86
N ASN A 251 5.33 -15.55 -0.72
CA ASN A 251 6.32 -16.45 -0.16
C ASN A 251 5.70 -17.11 1.08
N LEU A 252 5.65 -18.45 1.10
CA LEU A 252 5.07 -19.24 2.19
C LEU A 252 5.65 -18.92 3.59
N ARG A 253 6.86 -18.35 3.68
CA ARG A 253 7.49 -17.96 4.95
C ARG A 253 7.44 -16.46 5.24
N PHE A 254 7.36 -15.60 4.22
CA PHE A 254 7.63 -14.15 4.37
C PHE A 254 6.61 -13.23 3.69
N GLY A 255 5.45 -13.75 3.25
CA GLY A 255 4.43 -12.93 2.59
C GLY A 255 4.95 -12.32 1.29
N LEU A 256 4.89 -11.00 1.15
CA LEU A 256 5.25 -10.28 -0.08
C LEU A 256 6.77 -10.00 -0.20
N GLN A 257 7.57 -11.07 -0.35
CA GLN A 257 9.03 -10.96 -0.25
C GLN A 257 9.68 -10.09 -1.33
N ARG A 258 9.21 -10.13 -2.58
CA ARG A 258 9.86 -9.44 -3.71
C ARG A 258 9.73 -7.92 -3.63
N ILE A 259 8.57 -7.41 -3.24
CA ILE A 259 8.41 -5.97 -3.00
C ILE A 259 9.24 -5.49 -1.78
N ASP A 260 9.44 -6.35 -0.78
CA ASP A 260 10.31 -6.03 0.36
C ASP A 260 11.78 -5.99 -0.05
N GLN A 261 12.22 -6.89 -0.93
CA GLN A 261 13.56 -6.87 -1.55
C GLN A 261 13.78 -5.58 -2.36
N LEU A 262 12.76 -5.15 -3.12
CA LEU A 262 12.79 -3.91 -3.88
C LEU A 262 12.91 -2.69 -2.95
N LEU A 263 12.12 -2.67 -1.87
CA LEU A 263 12.14 -1.62 -0.86
C LEU A 263 13.51 -1.54 -0.15
N LEU A 264 14.07 -2.67 0.27
CA LEU A 264 15.41 -2.72 0.86
C LEU A 264 16.45 -2.15 -0.11
N LYS A 265 16.51 -2.66 -1.34
CA LYS A 265 17.47 -2.19 -2.36
C LYS A 265 17.36 -0.69 -2.58
N ARG A 266 16.13 -0.17 -2.64
CA ARG A 266 15.89 1.27 -2.76
C ARG A 266 16.41 2.06 -1.57
N LEU A 267 16.12 1.61 -0.35
CA LEU A 267 16.58 2.25 0.87
C LEU A 267 18.11 2.27 0.94
N LEU A 268 18.78 1.17 0.58
CA LEU A 268 20.25 1.12 0.53
C LEU A 268 20.82 2.11 -0.51
N HIS A 269 20.19 2.23 -1.69
CA HIS A 269 20.61 3.19 -2.72
C HIS A 269 20.48 4.64 -2.25
N ILE A 270 19.34 5.00 -1.64
CA ILE A 270 19.11 6.34 -1.08
C ILE A 270 20.11 6.60 0.06
N THR A 271 20.31 5.61 0.93
CA THR A 271 21.19 5.74 2.09
C THR A 271 22.64 5.92 1.69
N PHE A 272 23.13 5.11 0.77
CA PHE A 272 24.49 5.22 0.28
C PHE A 272 24.74 6.63 -0.26
N LYS A 273 23.84 7.15 -1.11
CA LYS A 273 23.95 8.51 -1.63
C LYS A 273 23.90 9.58 -0.53
N ALA A 274 23.04 9.40 0.48
CA ALA A 274 22.85 10.38 1.54
C ALA A 274 24.00 10.41 2.57
N THR A 275 24.75 9.31 2.72
CA THR A 275 25.81 9.17 3.73
C THR A 275 27.22 9.25 3.16
N HIS A 276 27.37 9.12 1.84
CA HIS A 276 28.66 9.26 1.18
C HIS A 276 29.16 10.72 1.29
N PRO A 277 30.43 10.97 1.67
CA PRO A 277 30.95 12.33 1.90
C PRO A 277 30.69 13.32 0.76
N ASP A 278 30.89 12.86 -0.48
CA ASP A 278 30.66 13.66 -1.70
C ASP A 278 29.23 13.55 -2.28
N GLY A 279 28.29 12.88 -1.60
CA GLY A 279 26.93 12.64 -2.12
C GLY A 279 26.86 11.75 -3.36
N ARG A 280 27.90 10.93 -3.61
CA ARG A 280 27.96 10.03 -4.77
C ARG A 280 26.96 8.90 -4.64
N SER A 281 26.27 8.60 -5.75
CA SER A 281 25.36 7.46 -5.85
C SER A 281 26.11 6.12 -5.91
N HIS A 282 25.37 5.03 -5.68
CA HIS A 282 25.88 3.66 -5.82
C HIS A 282 26.45 3.39 -7.24
N LYS A 283 25.94 4.06 -8.27
CA LYS A 283 26.48 3.97 -9.65
C LYS A 283 27.80 4.72 -9.81
N GLN A 284 27.96 5.86 -9.13
CA GLN A 284 29.17 6.69 -9.20
C GLN A 284 30.32 6.13 -8.36
N ASN A 285 30.03 5.32 -7.34
CA ASN A 285 31.04 4.64 -6.52
C ASN A 285 30.63 3.18 -6.24
N SER A 286 30.55 2.39 -7.32
CA SER A 286 30.07 1.00 -7.29
C SER A 286 30.96 0.08 -6.46
N ARG A 287 32.28 0.31 -6.46
CA ARG A 287 33.24 -0.49 -5.68
C ARG A 287 32.98 -0.38 -4.18
N GLU A 288 32.80 0.84 -3.67
CA GLU A 288 32.53 1.05 -2.24
C GLU A 288 31.14 0.51 -1.86
N PHE A 289 30.13 0.74 -2.70
CA PHE A 289 28.79 0.19 -2.48
C PHE A 289 28.82 -1.34 -2.40
N LYS A 290 29.50 -2.00 -3.35
CA LYS A 290 29.69 -3.46 -3.36
C LYS A 290 30.40 -3.96 -2.11
N ASN A 291 31.46 -3.28 -1.67
CA ASN A 291 32.15 -3.66 -0.43
C ASN A 291 31.23 -3.56 0.80
N LYS A 292 30.40 -2.51 0.89
CA LYS A 292 29.41 -2.39 1.98
C LYS A 292 28.37 -3.50 1.95
N ILE A 293 27.83 -3.81 0.76
CA ILE A 293 26.89 -4.92 0.60
C ILE A 293 27.53 -6.24 1.03
N ASN A 294 28.77 -6.51 0.60
CA ASN A 294 29.47 -7.75 0.97
C ASN A 294 29.68 -7.88 2.48
N ASN A 295 30.12 -6.82 3.15
CA ASN A 295 30.28 -6.83 4.61
C ASN A 295 28.94 -7.06 5.31
N MET A 296 27.89 -6.34 4.90
CA MET A 296 26.54 -6.52 5.44
C MET A 296 26.05 -7.97 5.29
N LEU A 297 26.26 -8.60 4.13
CA LEU A 297 25.85 -9.99 3.89
C LEU A 297 26.65 -11.01 4.69
N ILE A 298 27.94 -10.76 4.92
CA ILE A 298 28.77 -11.58 5.82
C ILE A 298 28.24 -11.49 7.25
N ASP A 299 27.96 -10.28 7.73
CA ASP A 299 27.52 -10.04 9.11
C ASP A 299 26.08 -10.53 9.36
N LEU A 300 25.26 -10.64 8.32
CA LEU A 300 23.91 -11.22 8.40
C LEU A 300 23.93 -12.73 8.73
N GLY A 301 25.05 -13.42 8.47
CA GLY A 301 25.20 -14.85 8.75
C GLY A 301 24.31 -15.75 7.89
N LEU A 302 24.00 -15.34 6.66
CA LEU A 302 23.23 -16.15 5.72
C LEU A 302 24.06 -17.33 5.18
N SER A 303 23.37 -18.36 4.65
CA SER A 303 24.06 -19.45 3.95
C SER A 303 24.79 -18.93 2.71
N ASN A 304 25.87 -19.61 2.29
CA ASN A 304 26.64 -19.20 1.09
C ASN A 304 25.76 -19.06 -0.16
N GLU A 305 24.78 -19.95 -0.33
CA GLU A 305 23.82 -19.89 -1.44
C GLU A 305 22.98 -18.60 -1.39
N ARG A 306 22.41 -18.26 -0.22
CA ARG A 306 21.62 -17.03 -0.06
C ARG A 306 22.48 -15.78 -0.17
N THR A 307 23.70 -15.78 0.35
CA THR A 307 24.66 -14.69 0.19
C THR A 307 24.96 -14.42 -1.27
N ASN A 308 25.28 -15.47 -2.06
CA ASN A 308 25.53 -15.35 -3.49
C ASN A 308 24.31 -14.84 -4.26
N TRP A 309 23.11 -15.27 -3.87
CA TRP A 309 21.86 -14.78 -4.45
C TRP A 309 21.67 -13.28 -4.19
N TRP A 310 21.86 -12.82 -2.94
CA TRP A 310 21.72 -11.40 -2.59
C TRP A 310 22.79 -10.53 -3.25
N GLN A 311 24.03 -11.00 -3.34
CA GLN A 311 25.08 -10.31 -4.10
C GLN A 311 24.65 -10.13 -5.56
N SER A 312 24.15 -11.19 -6.19
CA SER A 312 23.68 -11.15 -7.57
C SER A 312 22.50 -10.18 -7.73
N TYR A 313 21.56 -10.18 -6.79
CA TYR A 313 20.41 -9.27 -6.79
C TYR A 313 20.82 -7.80 -6.65
N PHE A 314 21.76 -7.47 -5.77
CA PHE A 314 22.22 -6.08 -5.63
C PHE A 314 23.09 -5.61 -6.81
N GLU A 315 23.85 -6.51 -7.43
CA GLU A 315 24.80 -6.14 -8.50
C GLU A 315 24.19 -6.15 -9.90
N TYR A 316 23.37 -7.15 -10.22
CA TYR A 316 22.99 -7.46 -11.60
C TYR A 316 21.51 -7.32 -11.91
N ASP A 317 20.64 -7.28 -10.90
CA ASP A 317 19.20 -7.10 -11.16
C ASP A 317 18.92 -5.68 -11.66
N SER A 318 18.67 -5.57 -12.96
CA SER A 318 18.30 -4.34 -13.66
C SER A 318 16.79 -4.07 -13.64
N SER A 319 15.97 -5.06 -13.27
CA SER A 319 14.51 -4.89 -13.22
C SER A 319 14.10 -3.86 -12.16
N SER A 320 14.75 -3.90 -10.99
CA SER A 320 14.56 -2.89 -9.92
C SER A 320 14.90 -1.48 -10.39
N GLU A 321 15.94 -1.31 -11.21
CA GLU A 321 16.36 0.02 -11.71
C GLU A 321 15.31 0.65 -12.63
N LYS A 322 14.64 -0.18 -13.44
CA LYS A 322 13.50 0.28 -14.26
C LYS A 322 12.36 0.76 -13.37
N VAL A 323 11.99 -0.01 -12.34
CA VAL A 323 10.95 0.38 -11.37
C VAL A 323 11.31 1.68 -10.66
N PHE A 324 12.55 1.82 -10.20
CA PHE A 324 13.04 3.05 -9.57
C PHE A 324 12.96 4.26 -10.51
N SER A 325 13.23 4.07 -11.80
CA SER A 325 13.13 5.16 -12.79
C SER A 325 11.69 5.67 -12.96
N PHE A 326 10.67 4.83 -12.77
CA PHE A 326 9.27 5.26 -12.77
C PHE A 326 8.87 5.92 -11.45
N ILE A 327 9.29 5.37 -10.31
CA ILE A 327 9.02 5.95 -8.99
C ILE A 327 9.59 7.37 -8.92
N ASP A 328 10.83 7.55 -9.40
CA ASP A 328 11.54 8.84 -9.42
C ASP A 328 11.20 9.71 -10.64
N GLY A 329 10.46 9.15 -11.60
CA GLY A 329 10.19 9.73 -12.90
C GLY A 329 9.31 10.97 -12.86
N SER A 330 8.86 11.41 -14.05
CA SER A 330 8.17 12.68 -14.19
C SER A 330 6.97 12.82 -13.24
N LYS A 331 6.87 14.01 -12.66
CA LYS A 331 5.76 14.45 -11.80
C LYS A 331 4.70 15.21 -12.60
N ASN A 332 4.85 15.25 -13.92
CA ASN A 332 3.90 15.88 -14.81
C ASN A 332 2.78 14.92 -15.17
N ILE A 333 1.59 15.19 -14.64
CA ILE A 333 0.39 14.39 -14.90
C ILE A 333 0.03 14.24 -16.38
N LYS A 334 0.54 15.12 -17.25
CA LYS A 334 0.27 15.06 -18.69
C LYS A 334 1.13 14.05 -19.44
N GLU A 335 2.18 13.51 -18.83
CA GLU A 335 3.05 12.55 -19.49
C GLU A 335 2.48 11.12 -19.40
N ASP A 336 2.55 10.36 -20.49
CA ASP A 336 2.01 8.99 -20.54
C ASP A 336 2.67 8.08 -19.48
N LYS A 337 3.97 8.27 -19.22
CA LYS A 337 4.73 7.49 -18.25
C LYS A 337 4.37 7.78 -16.79
N TYR A 338 3.64 8.87 -16.51
CA TYR A 338 3.26 9.24 -15.15
C TYR A 338 2.44 8.16 -14.46
N VAL A 339 1.56 7.48 -15.20
CA VAL A 339 0.69 6.44 -14.63
C VAL A 339 1.48 5.24 -14.11
N PHE A 340 2.61 4.90 -14.74
CA PHE A 340 3.49 3.83 -14.25
C PHE A 340 4.21 4.25 -12.97
N GLY A 341 4.59 5.52 -12.84
CA GLY A 341 5.11 6.06 -11.59
C GLY A 341 4.09 5.97 -10.45
N MET A 342 2.85 6.39 -10.71
CA MET A 342 1.74 6.25 -9.75
C MET A 342 1.49 4.79 -9.38
N LEU A 343 1.55 3.89 -10.36
CA LEU A 343 1.33 2.46 -10.17
C LEU A 343 2.29 1.89 -9.13
N TYR A 344 3.59 2.14 -9.30
CA TYR A 344 4.60 1.63 -8.36
C TYR A 344 4.56 2.31 -6.99
N ARG A 345 4.25 3.62 -6.94
CA ARG A 345 4.09 4.34 -5.66
C ARG A 345 2.88 3.85 -4.87
N ALA A 346 1.75 3.66 -5.53
CA ALA A 346 0.55 3.07 -4.94
C ALA A 346 0.82 1.65 -4.43
N LEU A 347 1.52 0.82 -5.21
CA LEU A 347 1.87 -0.54 -4.82
C LEU A 347 2.78 -0.61 -3.58
N LEU A 348 3.77 0.27 -3.49
CA LEU A 348 4.62 0.38 -2.30
C LEU A 348 3.82 0.82 -1.07
N LEU A 349 2.90 1.77 -1.23
CA LEU A 349 2.04 2.22 -0.14
C LEU A 349 1.03 1.14 0.29
N LEU A 350 0.53 0.33 -0.64
CA LEU A 350 -0.27 -0.87 -0.37
C LEU A 350 0.50 -1.88 0.47
N ARG A 351 1.74 -2.22 0.08
CA ARG A 351 2.58 -3.14 0.88
C ARG A 351 2.78 -2.63 2.30
N ILE A 352 3.02 -1.34 2.48
CA ILE A 352 3.15 -0.71 3.79
C ILE A 352 1.84 -0.82 4.58
N SER A 353 0.70 -0.50 3.95
CA SER A 353 -0.62 -0.66 4.57
C SER A 353 -0.88 -2.10 4.99
N SER A 354 -0.53 -3.07 4.14
CA SER A 354 -0.62 -4.50 4.45
C SER A 354 0.27 -4.89 5.62
N ALA A 355 1.50 -4.37 5.70
CA ALA A 355 2.38 -4.57 6.86
C ALA A 355 1.70 -4.11 8.16
N PHE A 356 1.06 -2.94 8.19
CA PHE A 356 0.29 -2.53 9.37
C PHE A 356 -0.87 -3.47 9.67
N CYS A 357 -1.56 -4.04 8.68
CA CYS A 357 -2.59 -5.04 8.94
C CYS A 357 -2.00 -6.31 9.56
N GLU A 358 -0.87 -6.77 9.01
CA GLU A 358 -0.12 -7.94 9.45
C GLU A 358 0.37 -7.81 10.90
N GLU A 359 0.79 -6.61 11.32
CA GLU A 359 1.16 -6.35 12.73
C GLU A 359 -0.02 -6.64 13.66
N TYR A 360 -1.22 -6.19 13.30
CA TYR A 360 -2.41 -6.34 14.13
C TYR A 360 -2.95 -7.78 14.15
N THR A 361 -2.82 -8.52 13.07
CA THR A 361 -3.15 -9.96 13.05
C THR A 361 -2.13 -10.76 13.86
N ARG A 362 -0.84 -10.49 13.69
CA ARG A 362 0.25 -11.16 14.43
C ARG A 362 0.20 -10.94 15.94
N ASP A 363 -0.10 -9.72 16.38
CA ASP A 363 -0.29 -9.39 17.80
C ASP A 363 -1.46 -10.13 18.45
N ASN A 364 -2.38 -10.66 17.64
CA ASN A 364 -3.50 -11.48 18.06
C ASN A 364 -3.31 -12.90 17.51
N SER A 365 -2.27 -13.59 17.98
CA SER A 365 -1.83 -14.90 17.46
C SER A 365 -2.88 -16.02 17.46
N SER A 366 -4.01 -15.84 18.15
CA SER A 366 -5.17 -16.74 18.07
C SER A 366 -6.05 -16.52 16.85
N LEU A 367 -5.86 -15.40 16.14
CA LEU A 367 -6.60 -15.08 14.93
C LEU A 367 -6.09 -15.96 13.79
N THR A 368 -7.01 -16.66 13.18
CA THR A 368 -6.79 -17.53 12.04
C THR A 368 -7.60 -17.03 10.85
N LYS A 369 -7.31 -17.56 9.67
CA LYS A 369 -8.17 -17.40 8.50
C LYS A 369 -9.67 -17.64 8.79
N SER A 370 -9.99 -18.68 9.57
CA SER A 370 -11.38 -19.08 9.86
C SER A 370 -12.18 -18.03 10.63
N ASP A 371 -11.50 -17.21 11.45
CA ASP A 371 -12.15 -16.12 12.17
C ASP A 371 -12.68 -15.03 11.21
N LEU A 372 -12.19 -14.98 9.97
CA LEU A 372 -12.64 -14.04 8.95
C LEU A 372 -13.57 -14.64 7.89
N ASP A 373 -14.04 -15.88 8.06
CA ASP A 373 -14.91 -16.59 7.08
C ASP A 373 -16.23 -15.87 6.80
N PHE A 374 -16.66 -14.96 7.68
CA PHE A 374 -17.83 -14.13 7.41
C PHE A 374 -17.59 -13.03 6.36
N TRP A 375 -16.33 -12.72 6.07
CA TRP A 375 -15.92 -11.55 5.31
C TRP A 375 -15.19 -11.91 4.01
N TRP A 376 -14.10 -12.66 4.09
CA TRP A 376 -13.25 -12.91 2.91
C TRP A 376 -13.91 -13.73 1.80
N PRO A 377 -14.84 -14.70 2.04
CA PRO A 377 -15.49 -15.45 0.96
C PRO A 377 -16.38 -14.56 0.09
N ASN A 378 -17.03 -13.57 0.71
CA ASN A 378 -17.85 -12.58 0.00
C ASN A 378 -17.00 -11.64 -0.84
N ILE A 379 -15.76 -11.36 -0.45
CA ILE A 379 -14.84 -10.58 -1.29
C ILE A 379 -14.54 -11.36 -2.56
N GLY A 380 -14.17 -12.63 -2.44
CA GLY A 380 -13.78 -13.41 -3.59
C GLY A 380 -14.92 -13.70 -4.54
N SER A 381 -16.05 -14.21 -4.03
CA SER A 381 -17.19 -14.55 -4.88
C SER A 381 -17.82 -13.30 -5.55
N ASN A 382 -18.02 -12.21 -4.81
CA ASN A 382 -18.62 -10.99 -5.38
C ASN A 382 -17.68 -10.23 -6.32
N SER A 383 -16.36 -10.35 -6.13
CA SER A 383 -15.36 -9.72 -7.01
C SER A 383 -14.91 -10.64 -8.15
N GLY A 384 -15.49 -11.85 -8.26
CA GLY A 384 -15.15 -12.82 -9.30
C GLY A 384 -13.73 -13.39 -9.19
N LEU A 385 -13.17 -13.45 -7.97
CA LEU A 385 -11.85 -14.05 -7.73
C LEU A 385 -11.93 -15.58 -7.84
N TRP A 386 -12.99 -16.20 -7.32
CA TRP A 386 -13.23 -17.63 -7.38
C TRP A 386 -14.73 -17.92 -7.38
N GLY A 387 -15.12 -19.15 -7.72
CA GLY A 387 -16.51 -19.62 -7.72
C GLY A 387 -17.07 -19.74 -6.31
N ALA A 388 -18.39 -19.62 -6.15
CA ALA A 388 -19.05 -19.63 -4.83
C ALA A 388 -18.84 -20.92 -4.01
N PHE A 389 -18.41 -22.01 -4.66
CA PHE A 389 -18.17 -23.31 -4.04
C PHE A 389 -16.68 -23.72 -4.06
N ASP A 390 -15.80 -22.85 -4.53
CA ASP A 390 -14.37 -23.13 -4.55
C ASP A 390 -13.83 -23.04 -3.12
N ASP A 391 -13.13 -24.09 -2.70
CA ASP A 391 -12.43 -24.10 -1.42
C ASP A 391 -11.05 -23.45 -1.60
N VAL A 392 -10.89 -22.26 -1.00
CA VAL A 392 -9.58 -21.65 -0.88
C VAL A 392 -9.02 -22.14 0.44
N SER A 393 -8.10 -23.11 0.42
CA SER A 393 -7.43 -23.60 1.64
C SER A 393 -6.36 -22.61 2.10
N TYR A 394 -5.43 -22.24 1.23
CA TYR A 394 -4.43 -21.20 1.52
C TYR A 394 -4.59 -20.02 0.57
N PHE A 395 -4.48 -18.78 1.09
CA PHE A 395 -4.56 -17.61 0.22
C PHE A 395 -3.41 -17.57 -0.79
N SER A 396 -2.26 -18.17 -0.49
CA SER A 396 -1.14 -18.29 -1.43
C SER A 396 -1.50 -19.07 -2.69
N ASP A 397 -2.45 -20.01 -2.63
CA ASP A 397 -2.84 -20.85 -3.76
C ASP A 397 -3.50 -20.01 -4.87
N LEU A 398 -4.08 -18.86 -4.50
CA LEU A 398 -4.63 -17.89 -5.44
C LEU A 398 -3.57 -17.31 -6.40
N TRP A 399 -2.28 -17.48 -6.11
CA TRP A 399 -1.16 -17.11 -6.98
C TRP A 399 -1.04 -18.04 -8.19
N GLU A 400 -1.40 -19.31 -8.08
CA GLU A 400 -1.24 -20.27 -9.18
C GLU A 400 -2.02 -19.82 -10.43
N ASP A 401 -3.26 -19.38 -10.24
CA ASP A 401 -4.07 -18.76 -11.29
C ASP A 401 -3.34 -17.57 -11.95
N ILE A 402 -2.76 -16.69 -11.13
CA ILE A 402 -2.09 -15.48 -11.61
C ILE A 402 -0.79 -15.84 -12.34
N ASN A 403 -0.03 -16.81 -11.85
CA ASN A 403 1.20 -17.26 -12.47
C ASN A 403 0.92 -17.85 -13.86
N LEU A 404 -0.14 -18.64 -14.00
CA LEU A 404 -0.60 -19.14 -15.31
C LEU A 404 -0.97 -17.98 -16.25
N GLU A 405 -1.65 -16.94 -15.78
CA GLU A 405 -1.94 -15.77 -16.62
C GLU A 405 -0.69 -14.99 -17.01
N ILE A 406 0.32 -14.92 -16.15
CA ILE A 406 1.62 -14.30 -16.47
C ILE A 406 2.35 -15.10 -17.56
N GLU A 407 2.36 -16.43 -17.46
CA GLU A 407 2.95 -17.31 -18.46
C GLU A 407 2.22 -17.19 -19.82
N ASN A 408 0.88 -17.20 -19.80
CA ASN A 408 0.06 -16.98 -20.98
C ASN A 408 0.34 -15.62 -21.61
N LEU A 409 0.48 -14.58 -20.79
CA LEU A 409 0.83 -13.24 -21.25
C LEU A 409 2.18 -13.20 -21.95
N ASP A 410 3.20 -13.86 -21.41
CA ASP A 410 4.54 -13.92 -22.02
C ASP A 410 4.54 -14.73 -23.33
N LEU A 411 3.78 -15.82 -23.39
CA LEU A 411 3.56 -16.57 -24.61
C LEU A 411 2.83 -15.75 -25.68
N TRP A 412 1.82 -14.97 -25.29
CA TRP A 412 1.08 -14.12 -26.22
C TRP A 412 1.98 -12.99 -26.75
N ILE A 413 2.67 -12.25 -25.86
CA ILE A 413 3.58 -11.16 -26.23
C ILE A 413 4.70 -11.63 -27.18
N SER A 414 5.17 -12.87 -27.04
CA SER A 414 6.25 -13.43 -27.86
C SER A 414 5.80 -13.95 -29.23
N ARG A 415 4.51 -14.26 -29.42
CA ARG A 415 3.93 -14.71 -30.69
C ARG A 415 3.50 -13.56 -31.60
N GLU A 416 3.23 -12.39 -31.03
CA GLU A 416 2.77 -11.23 -31.78
C GLU A 416 3.90 -10.63 -32.62
N ASP A 417 3.93 -11.01 -33.91
CA ASP A 417 4.76 -10.43 -34.95
C ASP A 417 4.14 -9.09 -35.43
N GLY A 418 4.06 -8.09 -34.56
CA GLY A 418 3.43 -6.80 -34.89
C GLY A 418 3.32 -5.80 -33.74
N GLU A 419 2.59 -4.71 -33.99
CA GLU A 419 2.23 -3.75 -32.94
C GLU A 419 1.16 -4.38 -32.03
N ILE A 420 1.57 -4.68 -30.80
CA ILE A 420 0.67 -5.19 -29.76
C ILE A 420 -0.43 -4.15 -29.50
N SER A 421 -1.65 -4.50 -29.87
CA SER A 421 -2.84 -3.67 -29.70
C SER A 421 -3.71 -4.17 -28.56
N GLN A 422 -4.43 -3.24 -27.92
CA GLN A 422 -5.44 -3.58 -26.92
C GLN A 422 -6.53 -4.48 -27.50
N PHE A 423 -6.98 -4.20 -28.72
CA PHE A 423 -8.03 -4.97 -29.37
C PHE A 423 -7.62 -6.45 -29.54
N GLY A 424 -6.40 -6.70 -30.04
CA GLY A 424 -5.88 -8.06 -30.19
C GLY A 424 -5.82 -8.79 -28.85
N PHE A 425 -5.28 -8.14 -27.82
CA PHE A 425 -5.20 -8.77 -26.50
C PHE A 425 -6.57 -9.08 -25.90
N GLN A 426 -7.52 -8.15 -25.98
CA GLN A 426 -8.87 -8.37 -25.44
C GLN A 426 -9.62 -9.47 -26.17
N ASN A 427 -9.46 -9.57 -27.49
CA ASN A 427 -10.07 -10.63 -28.30
C ASN A 427 -9.56 -12.02 -27.89
N ASP A 428 -8.26 -12.14 -27.62
CA ASP A 428 -7.62 -13.43 -27.38
C ASP A 428 -7.57 -13.80 -25.89
N ASN A 429 -7.57 -12.82 -24.98
CA ASN A 429 -7.25 -12.99 -23.55
C ASN A 429 -8.24 -12.27 -22.62
N HIS A 430 -9.53 -12.26 -22.95
CA HIS A 430 -10.56 -11.61 -22.13
C HIS A 430 -10.60 -12.10 -20.67
N VAL A 431 -10.44 -13.41 -20.44
CA VAL A 431 -10.39 -13.99 -19.07
C VAL A 431 -9.13 -13.52 -18.32
N SER A 432 -7.98 -13.52 -19.00
CA SER A 432 -6.71 -13.05 -18.43
C SER A 432 -6.80 -11.60 -17.99
N THR A 433 -7.51 -10.75 -18.74
CA THR A 433 -7.73 -9.34 -18.35
C THR A 433 -8.41 -9.22 -16.99
N LEU A 434 -9.47 -10.02 -16.75
CA LEU A 434 -10.20 -10.00 -15.48
C LEU A 434 -9.32 -10.49 -14.34
N ARG A 435 -8.59 -11.58 -14.54
CA ARG A 435 -7.69 -12.16 -13.53
C ARG A 435 -6.50 -11.25 -13.21
N LEU A 436 -5.87 -10.67 -14.23
CA LEU A 436 -4.75 -9.74 -14.04
C LEU A 436 -5.17 -8.42 -13.37
N ALA A 437 -6.46 -8.07 -13.40
CA ALA A 437 -7.00 -6.93 -12.66
C ALA A 437 -7.39 -7.26 -11.20
N SER A 438 -7.23 -8.50 -10.73
CA SER A 438 -7.80 -8.98 -9.47
C SER A 438 -6.85 -8.89 -8.24
N PHE A 439 -6.22 -7.73 -8.06
CA PHE A 439 -5.21 -7.49 -7.00
C PHE A 439 -5.75 -7.59 -5.56
N GLU A 440 -7.05 -7.71 -5.36
CA GLU A 440 -7.66 -8.17 -4.10
C GLU A 440 -7.03 -9.46 -3.57
N ARG A 441 -6.62 -10.37 -4.46
CA ARG A 441 -5.92 -11.61 -4.08
C ARG A 441 -4.64 -11.31 -3.28
N ALA A 442 -3.87 -10.32 -3.75
CA ALA A 442 -2.64 -9.89 -3.07
C ALA A 442 -2.88 -9.32 -1.68
N CYS A 443 -4.03 -8.69 -1.45
CA CYS A 443 -4.42 -8.29 -0.12
C CYS A 443 -4.52 -9.51 0.81
N LEU A 444 -5.26 -10.55 0.39
CA LEU A 444 -5.61 -11.69 1.24
C LEU A 444 -4.38 -12.43 1.76
N TRP A 445 -3.41 -12.76 0.89
CA TRP A 445 -2.18 -13.41 1.33
C TRP A 445 -1.18 -12.47 2.02
N SER A 446 -1.44 -11.15 2.03
CA SER A 446 -0.63 -10.16 2.75
C SER A 446 -1.11 -9.85 4.16
N LEU A 447 -2.28 -10.37 4.58
CA LEU A 447 -2.85 -10.12 5.92
C LEU A 447 -2.15 -10.91 7.04
N GLY A 448 -1.34 -11.91 6.70
CA GLY A 448 -0.60 -12.73 7.68
C GLY A 448 -1.47 -13.70 8.48
N ILE A 449 -2.53 -14.24 7.87
CA ILE A 449 -3.52 -15.16 8.49
C ILE A 449 -3.77 -16.42 7.66
#